data_AF-A0A822GQJ4-F1
#
_entry.id   AF-A0A822GQJ4-F1
#
_cell.length_a   1.000
_cell.length_b   1.000
_cell.length_c   1.000
_cell.angle_alpha   90.00
_cell.angle_beta   90.00
_cell.angle_gamma   90.00
#
_symmetry.space_group_name_H-M   'P 1'
#
loop_
_entity.id
_entity.type
_entity.pdbx_description
1 polymer ?
#
loop_
_entity_poly.entity_id
_entity_poly.type
_entity_poly.pdbx_seq_one_letter_code
_entity_poly.pdbx_strand_id
1 'polypeptide(L)'
;LCVHEKYLFVADCSVQSPGILVFNEQCQTINWFRHSMLKEILAMDIDPKVNDLYILTSTKHENDEKRKGLLIVPIDLVVRPQK
;
A
#
# COMPACT_ATOMS: atom_id res chain seq x y z
N LEU A 1 0.03 8.81 3.62
CA LEU A 1 1.43 9.15 3.29
C LEU A 1 2.29 8.59 4.41
N CYS A 2 3.31 7.78 4.12
CA CYS A 2 4.20 7.20 5.13
C CYS A 2 5.65 7.30 4.66
N VAL A 3 6.59 7.41 5.61
CA VAL A 3 8.04 7.39 5.33
C VAL A 3 8.65 6.25 6.14
N HIS A 4 9.56 5.50 5.52
CA HIS A 4 10.36 4.50 6.20
C HIS A 4 11.75 4.45 5.58
N GLU A 5 12.77 4.68 6.41
CA GLU A 5 14.15 4.86 5.97
C GLU A 5 14.27 5.91 4.84
N LYS A 6 14.78 5.49 3.68
CA LYS A 6 14.98 6.31 2.48
C LYS A 6 13.81 6.27 1.49
N TYR A 7 12.66 5.73 1.90
CA TYR A 7 11.51 5.52 1.04
C TYR A 7 10.30 6.32 1.48
N LEU A 8 9.61 6.92 0.50
CA LEU A 8 8.33 7.59 0.67
C LEU A 8 7.22 6.76 0.01
N PHE A 9 6.18 6.45 0.78
CA PHE A 9 5.03 5.66 0.34
C PHE A 9 3.81 6.58 0.19
N VAL A 10 3.27 6.65 -1.02
CA VAL A 10 2.11 7.47 -1.38
C VAL A 10 1.00 6.55 -1.87
N ALA A 11 -0.14 6.53 -1.17
CA ALA A 11 -1.30 5.75 -1.59
C ALA A 11 -2.07 6.48 -2.69
N ASP A 12 -2.32 5.79 -3.79
CA ASP A 12 -3.42 6.10 -4.69
C ASP A 12 -4.68 5.46 -4.09
N CYS A 13 -5.52 6.30 -3.48
CA CYS A 13 -6.76 5.87 -2.83
C CYS A 13 -7.92 5.71 -3.83
N SER A 14 -7.70 5.85 -5.14
CA SER A 14 -8.77 5.71 -6.13
C SER A 14 -9.28 4.27 -6.20
N VAL A 15 -10.58 4.10 -6.41
CA VAL A 15 -11.19 2.78 -6.63
C VAL A 15 -10.79 2.18 -7.98
N GLN A 16 -10.45 3.04 -8.95
CA GLN A 16 -10.12 2.64 -10.32
C GLN A 16 -8.71 2.07 -10.42
N SER A 17 -7.77 2.60 -9.63
CA SER A 17 -6.37 2.24 -9.73
C SER A 17 -5.66 2.21 -8.37
N PRO A 18 -6.19 1.50 -7.36
CA PRO A 18 -5.60 1.50 -6.03
C PRO A 18 -4.18 0.93 -6.06
N GLY A 19 -3.30 1.52 -5.27
CA GLY A 19 -1.93 1.06 -5.12
C GLY A 19 -1.08 2.02 -4.31
N ILE A 20 0.19 1.66 -4.10
CA ILE A 20 1.14 2.47 -3.36
C ILE A 20 2.30 2.79 -4.28
N LEU A 21 2.48 4.08 -4.57
CA LEU A 21 3.67 4.61 -5.24
C LEU A 21 4.79 4.72 -4.23
N VAL A 22 5.96 4.21 -4.58
CA VAL A 22 7.15 4.24 -3.75
C VAL A 22 8.20 5.13 -4.42
N PHE A 23 8.69 6.11 -3.68
CA PHE A 23 9.78 6.98 -4.09
C PHE A 23 11.03 6.70 -3.26
N ASN A 24 12.21 6.86 -3.87
CA ASN A 24 13.48 6.91 -3.14
C ASN A 24 13.77 8.32 -2.60
N GLU A 25 14.90 8.47 -1.90
CA GLU A 25 15.37 9.74 -1.34
C GLU A 25 15.67 10.82 -2.40
N GLN A 26 15.84 10.44 -3.67
CA GLN A 26 15.98 11.35 -4.81
C GLN A 26 14.63 11.73 -5.45
N CYS A 27 13.50 11.42 -4.81
CA CYS A 27 12.16 11.62 -5.33
C CYS A 27 11.87 10.90 -6.67
N GLN A 28 12.59 9.82 -6.97
CA GLN A 28 12.34 8.98 -8.14
C GLN A 28 11.38 7.86 -7.77
N THR A 29 10.36 7.64 -8.61
CA THR A 29 9.47 6.49 -8.46
C THR A 29 10.24 5.20 -8.76
N ILE A 30 10.30 4.29 -7.78
CA ILE A 30 11.00 3.01 -7.91
C ILE A 30 10.05 1.82 -8.00
N ASN A 31 8.81 1.97 -7.52
CA ASN A 31 7.79 0.95 -7.65
C ASN A 31 6.38 1.54 -7.60
N TRP A 32 5.44 0.81 -8.21
CA TRP A 32 4.02 0.95 -7.98
C TRP A 32 3.50 -0.37 -7.45
N PHE A 33 3.46 -0.51 -6.12
CA PHE A 33 2.98 -1.72 -5.49
C PHE A 33 1.46 -1.84 -5.66
N ARG A 34 1.02 -2.95 -6.25
CA ARG A 34 -0.38 -3.31 -6.39
C ARG A 34 -0.62 -4.70 -5.82
N HIS A 35 -1.84 -4.94 -5.38
CA HIS A 35 -2.25 -6.21 -4.81
C HIS A 35 -3.70 -6.51 -5.21
N SER A 36 -4.02 -7.76 -5.52
CA SER A 36 -5.34 -8.16 -6.04
C SER A 36 -6.49 -7.88 -5.07
N MET A 37 -6.20 -7.89 -3.77
CA MET A 37 -7.14 -7.56 -2.70
C MET A 37 -7.31 -6.05 -2.45
N LEU A 38 -6.50 -5.19 -3.07
CA LEU A 38 -6.69 -3.74 -2.98
C LEU A 38 -7.85 -3.30 -3.88
N LYS A 39 -8.87 -2.67 -3.28
CA LYS A 39 -9.97 -2.01 -4.01
C LYS A 39 -9.98 -0.52 -3.80
N GLU A 40 -9.82 -0.11 -2.56
CA GLU A 40 -9.66 1.29 -2.15
C GLU A 40 -8.72 1.29 -0.95
N ILE A 41 -7.78 2.22 -0.89
CA ILE A 41 -6.92 2.37 0.29
C ILE A 41 -7.57 3.41 1.20
N LEU A 42 -8.03 2.95 2.36
CA LEU A 42 -8.69 3.80 3.37
C LEU A 42 -7.66 4.43 4.30
N ALA A 43 -6.63 3.67 4.66
CA ALA A 43 -5.51 4.12 5.47
C ALA A 43 -4.31 3.21 5.21
N MET A 44 -3.12 3.71 5.51
CA MET A 44 -1.92 2.91 5.59
C MET A 44 -1.04 3.41 6.73
N ASP A 45 -0.29 2.50 7.33
CA ASP A 45 0.67 2.78 8.40
C ASP A 45 1.85 1.81 8.31
N ILE A 46 2.99 2.19 8.87
CA ILE A 46 4.21 1.38 8.88
C ILE A 46 4.58 1.06 10.32
N ASP A 47 4.82 -0.22 10.61
CA ASP A 47 5.51 -0.62 11.84
C ASP A 47 7.01 -0.81 11.53
N PRO A 48 7.87 0.15 11.93
CA PRO A 48 9.30 0.06 11.65
C PRO A 48 10.01 -1.03 12.46
N LYS A 49 9.40 -1.58 13.51
CA LYS A 49 10.03 -2.64 14.33
C LYS A 49 10.00 -4.00 13.63
N VAL A 50 8.94 -4.26 12.88
CA VAL A 50 8.74 -5.52 12.16
C VAL A 50 8.88 -5.36 10.64
N ASN A 51 9.12 -4.14 10.16
CA ASN A 51 9.35 -3.80 8.74
C ASN A 51 8.14 -4.14 7.84
N ASP A 52 6.93 -3.89 8.35
CA ASP A 52 5.66 -4.18 7.66
C ASP A 52 4.88 -2.89 7.34
N LEU A 53 4.25 -2.89 6.17
CA LEU A 53 3.25 -1.92 5.74
C LEU A 53 1.84 -2.49 5.97
N TYR A 54 1.09 -1.82 6.82
CA TYR A 54 -0.31 -2.11 7.10
C TYR A 54 -1.18 -1.27 6.19
N ILE A 55 -2.11 -1.89 5.47
CA ILE A 55 -3.00 -1.23 4.53
C ILE A 55 -4.43 -1.61 4.86
N LEU A 56 -5.21 -0.63 5.32
CA LEU A 56 -6.63 -0.78 5.51
C LEU A 56 -7.33 -0.56 4.17
N THR A 57 -8.03 -1.57 3.68
CA THR A 57 -8.70 -1.55 2.37
C THR A 57 -10.17 -1.93 2.47
N SER A 58 -11.00 -1.49 1.52
CA SER A 58 -12.34 -2.06 1.34
C SER A 58 -12.24 -3.44 0.66
N THR A 59 -13.03 -4.40 1.11
CA THR A 59 -13.07 -5.77 0.57
C THR A 59 -14.40 -6.03 -0.14
N LYS A 60 -14.36 -6.74 -1.27
CA LYS A 60 -15.57 -7.23 -1.94
C LYS A 60 -16.02 -8.52 -1.25
N HIS A 61 -16.95 -8.42 -0.30
CA HIS A 61 -17.88 -9.51 -0.06
C HIS A 61 -19.21 -9.12 -0.69
N GLU A 62 -19.75 -10.01 -1.53
CA GLU A 62 -20.79 -9.76 -2.55
C GLU A 62 -22.16 -9.26 -2.02
N ASN A 63 -22.34 -9.03 -0.72
CA ASN A 63 -23.61 -8.56 -0.15
C ASN A 63 -23.49 -7.45 0.91
N ASP A 64 -22.28 -6.95 1.20
CA ASP A 64 -22.08 -5.90 2.20
C ASP A 64 -21.07 -4.88 1.68
N GLU A 65 -21.54 -3.70 1.25
CA GLU A 65 -20.74 -2.63 0.65
C GLU A 65 -19.64 -2.03 1.56
N LYS A 66 -19.38 -2.57 2.76
CA LYS A 66 -18.56 -1.92 3.78
C LYS A 66 -17.64 -2.82 4.62
N ARG A 67 -17.28 -4.02 4.16
CA ARG A 67 -16.26 -4.80 4.89
C ARG A 67 -14.86 -4.21 4.68
N LYS A 68 -14.25 -3.74 5.78
CA LYS A 68 -12.85 -3.32 5.81
C LYS A 68 -11.96 -4.54 6.04
N GLY A 69 -10.91 -4.68 5.24
CA GLY A 69 -9.87 -5.69 5.38
C GLY A 69 -8.54 -5.05 5.71
N LEU A 70 -7.70 -5.78 6.44
CA LEU A 70 -6.32 -5.39 6.72
C LEU A 70 -5.39 -6.25 5.86
N LEU A 71 -4.58 -5.60 5.05
CA LEU A 71 -3.44 -6.21 4.37
C LEU A 71 -2.18 -5.84 5.16
N ILE A 72 -1.33 -6.84 5.39
CA ILE A 72 -0.01 -6.66 6.02
C ILE A 72 1.00 -7.14 4.99
N VAL A 73 1.90 -6.25 4.58
CA VAL A 73 2.86 -6.52 3.51
C VAL A 73 4.27 -6.12 3.97
N PRO A 74 5.25 -7.03 3.94
CA PRO A 74 6.64 -6.69 4.20
C PRO A 74 7.14 -5.60 3.27
N ILE A 75 7.81 -4.59 3.82
CA ILE A 75 8.29 -3.42 3.05
C ILE A 75 9.23 -3.83 1.92
N ASP A 76 10.06 -4.85 2.13
CA ASP A 76 10.95 -5.42 1.10
C ASP A 76 10.22 -5.88 -0.17
N LEU A 77 8.96 -6.28 -0.06
CA LEU A 77 8.13 -6.64 -1.21
C LEU A 77 7.55 -5.39 -1.89
N VAL A 78 7.25 -4.36 -1.12
CA VAL A 78 6.66 -3.10 -1.60
C VAL A 78 7.69 -2.25 -2.35
N VAL A 79 8.97 -2.29 -1.95
CA VAL A 79 10.02 -1.47 -2.60
C VAL A 79 10.65 -2.13 -3.83
N ARG A 80 10.37 -3.41 -4.11
CA ARG A 80 10.87 -4.14 -5.28
C ARG A 80 9.98 -3.91 -6.50
N PRO A 81 10.52 -3.50 -7.66
CA PRO A 81 9.76 -3.39 -8.89
C PRO A 81 8.99 -4.68 -9.20
N GLN A 82 7.67 -4.60 -9.39
CA GLN A 82 6.87 -5.72 -9.88
C GLN A 82 7.09 -5.85 -11.39
N LYS A 83 7.51 -7.04 -11.86
CA LYS A 83 7.71 -7.35 -13.29
C LYS A 83 6.40 -7.61 -14.02
#